data_AF-A0A6G1B7S3-F1
#
_entry.id   AF-A0A6G1B7S3-F1
#
_cell.length_a   1.000
_cell.length_b   1.000
_cell.length_c   1.000
_cell.angle_alpha   90.00
_cell.angle_beta   90.00
_cell.angle_gamma   90.00
#
_symmetry.space_group_name_H-M   'P 1'
#
loop_
_entity.id
_entity.type
_entity.pdbx_description
1 polymer ?
#
loop_
_entity_poly.entity_id
_entity_poly.type
_entity_poly.pdbx_seq_one_letter_code
_entity_poly.pdbx_strand_id
1 'polypeptide(L)'
;LVGIVQCRMCHLKFPGEKCSRGRGICIITREESCTTGRIFKRDGTPWLTFMGCLKSCANVDRIKWSVYMVEFRCCRGYDFCNELL
;
A
#
# COMPACT_ATOMS: atom_id res chain seq x y z
N LEU A 1 -0.02 -18.94 15.69
CA LEU A 1 -1.08 -17.90 15.71
C LEU A 1 -0.82 -17.00 14.53
N VAL A 2 -1.71 -16.94 13.53
CA VAL A 2 -1.64 -15.91 12.49
C VAL A 2 -1.82 -14.59 13.24
N GLY A 3 -0.71 -13.89 13.44
CA GLY A 3 -0.64 -12.73 14.32
C GLY A 3 -1.55 -11.62 13.84
N ILE A 4 -2.17 -10.94 14.79
CA ILE A 4 -2.80 -9.63 14.58
C ILE A 4 -1.68 -8.70 14.10
N VAL A 5 -1.60 -8.43 12.81
CA VAL A 5 -0.58 -7.54 12.22
C VAL A 5 -1.21 -6.17 11.96
N GLN A 6 -0.54 -5.14 12.44
CA GLN A 6 -0.90 -3.75 12.21
C GLN A 6 -0.28 -3.28 10.89
N CYS A 7 -1.02 -2.52 10.09
CA CYS A 7 -0.53 -1.92 8.85
C CYS A 7 -0.65 -0.40 8.92
N ARG A 8 0.28 0.31 8.29
CA ARG A 8 0.13 1.76 8.11
C ARG A 8 -0.96 1.99 7.07
N MET A 9 -1.88 2.89 7.35
CA MET A 9 -2.79 3.45 6.36
C MET A 9 -2.30 4.83 5.95
N CYS A 10 -2.33 5.05 4.65
CA CYS A 10 -2.10 6.33 4.02
C CYS A 10 -3.08 6.43 2.87
N HIS A 11 -4.12 7.25 2.99
CA HIS A 11 -5.17 7.30 1.97
C HIS A 11 -4.60 7.80 0.64
N LEU A 12 -3.85 8.90 0.69
CA LEU A 12 -3.20 9.52 -0.46
C LEU A 12 -1.90 10.16 0.03
N LYS A 13 -0.78 9.87 -0.65
CA LYS A 13 0.53 10.48 -0.42
C LYS A 13 1.08 10.94 -1.77
N PHE A 14 1.18 12.23 -1.96
CA PHE A 14 1.82 12.83 -3.13
C PHE A 14 3.35 12.88 -2.97
N PRO A 15 4.11 13.03 -4.07
CA PRO A 15 5.56 13.23 -4.01
C PRO A 15 5.93 14.40 -3.10
N GLY A 16 6.89 14.18 -2.19
CA GLY A 16 7.32 15.17 -1.19
C GLY A 16 6.51 15.15 0.11
N GLU A 17 5.34 14.53 0.13
CA GLU A 17 4.57 14.39 1.36
C GLU A 17 5.09 13.23 2.22
N LYS A 18 5.04 13.41 3.53
CA LYS A 18 5.20 12.31 4.48
C LYS A 18 3.81 11.83 4.87
N CYS A 19 3.66 10.51 5.00
CA CYS A 19 2.49 9.98 5.67
C CYS A 19 2.58 10.40 7.15
N SER A 20 1.90 11.48 7.53
CA SER A 20 1.93 12.03 8.88
C SER A 20 1.29 11.03 9.84
N ARG A 21 2.03 10.63 10.88
CA ARG A 21 1.55 9.78 11.97
C ARG A 21 0.35 10.46 12.62
N GLY A 22 -0.88 10.05 12.29
CA GLY A 22 -2.04 10.80 12.78
C GLY A 22 -3.45 10.32 12.46
N ARG A 23 -3.67 9.03 12.12
CA ARG A 23 -4.93 8.23 12.20
C ARG A 23 -5.13 7.31 11.00
N GLY A 24 -4.33 6.26 10.95
CA GLY A 24 -4.49 5.28 9.89
C GLY A 24 -3.71 4.04 10.24
N ILE A 25 -4.26 3.24 11.15
CA ILE A 25 -3.78 1.88 11.38
C ILE A 25 -4.97 1.00 11.08
N CYS A 26 -4.74 -0.02 10.28
CA CYS A 26 -5.68 -1.11 10.15
C CYS A 26 -4.99 -2.38 10.62
N ILE A 27 -5.81 -3.32 11.09
CA ILE A 27 -5.35 -4.61 11.58
C ILE A 27 -5.82 -5.64 10.59
N ILE A 28 -4.90 -6.44 10.03
CA ILE A 28 -5.29 -7.46 9.08
C ILE A 28 -5.91 -8.66 9.77
N THR A 29 -7.02 -9.13 9.22
CA THR A 29 -7.62 -10.42 9.55
C THR A 29 -7.10 -11.52 8.61
N ARG A 30 -7.61 -12.76 8.71
CA ARG A 30 -7.14 -13.91 7.90
C ARG A 30 -7.25 -13.71 6.39
N GLU A 31 -8.13 -12.84 5.91
CA GLU A 31 -8.34 -12.61 4.47
C GLU A 31 -7.64 -11.35 3.94
N GLU A 32 -6.96 -10.60 4.80
CA GLU A 32 -6.41 -9.28 4.48
C GLU A 32 -4.89 -9.26 4.60
N SER A 33 -4.24 -8.45 3.78
CA SER A 33 -2.80 -8.17 3.89
C SER A 33 -2.56 -6.68 3.98
N CYS A 34 -1.43 -6.26 4.55
CA CYS A 34 -0.97 -4.90 4.36
C CYS A 34 -0.66 -4.70 2.88
N THR A 35 -1.02 -3.55 2.33
CA THR A 35 -0.78 -3.19 0.93
C THR A 35 -0.06 -1.85 0.84
N THR A 36 0.77 -1.73 -0.19
CA THR A 36 1.30 -0.46 -0.71
C THR A 36 0.97 -0.38 -2.20
N GLY A 37 0.14 0.58 -2.56
CA GLY A 37 -0.19 0.88 -3.95
C GLY A 37 0.61 2.07 -4.43
N ARG A 38 1.24 1.95 -5.61
CA ARG A 38 1.98 3.02 -6.27
C ARG A 38 1.40 3.29 -7.63
N ILE A 39 1.12 4.55 -7.88
CA ILE A 39 0.66 5.03 -9.17
C ILE A 39 1.72 5.93 -9.77
N PHE A 40 2.09 5.62 -11.00
CA PHE A 40 3.07 6.32 -11.80
C PHE A 40 2.40 6.91 -13.04
N LYS A 41 2.91 8.04 -13.51
CA LYS A 41 2.62 8.52 -14.86
C LYS A 41 3.25 7.58 -15.90
N ARG A 42 2.85 7.72 -17.16
CA ARG A 42 3.35 6.89 -18.28
C ARG A 42 4.87 6.91 -18.44
N ASP A 43 5.52 8.02 -18.06
CA ASP A 43 6.98 8.21 -18.10
C ASP A 43 7.70 7.61 -16.88
N GLY A 44 6.97 6.97 -15.94
CA GLY A 44 7.52 6.40 -14.72
C GLY A 44 7.59 7.37 -13.55
N THR A 45 7.22 8.64 -13.73
CA THR A 45 7.21 9.62 -12.64
C THR A 45 6.20 9.20 -11.56
N PRO A 46 6.61 9.06 -10.29
CA PRO A 46 5.68 8.78 -9.19
C PRO A 46 4.62 9.87 -9.11
N TRP A 47 3.35 9.47 -9.03
CA TRP A 47 2.23 10.41 -8.92
C TRP A 47 1.55 10.31 -7.55
N LEU A 48 1.28 9.10 -7.09
CA LEU A 48 0.51 8.88 -5.87
C LEU A 48 0.93 7.55 -5.23
N THR A 49 1.02 7.53 -3.91
CA THR A 49 1.15 6.29 -3.12
C THR A 49 0.01 6.21 -2.13
N PHE A 50 -0.49 5.01 -1.88
CA PHE A 50 -1.42 4.74 -0.79
C PHE A 50 -1.03 3.45 -0.07
N MET A 51 -1.44 3.34 1.19
CA MET A 51 -1.14 2.21 2.07
C MET A 51 -2.39 1.84 2.86
N GLY A 52 -2.56 0.57 3.19
CA GLY A 52 -3.67 0.13 4.04
C GLY A 52 -3.79 -1.39 4.12
N CYS A 53 -4.98 -1.87 4.46
CA CYS A 53 -5.33 -3.28 4.49
C CYS A 53 -6.19 -3.60 3.27
N LEU A 54 -5.90 -4.71 2.60
CA LEU A 54 -6.60 -5.11 1.39
C LEU A 54 -6.96 -6.60 1.46
N LYS A 55 -8.24 -6.92 1.25
CA LYS A 55 -8.71 -8.29 1.09
C LYS A 55 -8.16 -8.89 -0.20
N SER A 56 -7.73 -10.14 -0.16
CA SER A 56 -7.21 -10.86 -1.34
C SER A 56 -6.11 -10.09 -2.08
N CYS A 57 -5.23 -9.42 -1.32
CA CYS A 57 -4.12 -8.65 -1.87
C CYS A 57 -3.19 -9.55 -2.71
N ALA A 58 -2.86 -9.09 -3.92
CA ALA A 58 -1.91 -9.76 -4.81
C ALA A 58 -0.82 -8.78 -5.26
N ASN A 59 0.41 -9.28 -5.36
CA ASN A 59 1.50 -8.52 -5.97
C ASN A 59 1.25 -8.45 -7.47
N VAL A 60 1.12 -7.23 -7.99
CA VAL A 60 0.89 -6.99 -9.41
C VAL A 60 1.75 -5.84 -9.88
N ASP A 61 2.25 -6.00 -11.10
CA ASP A 61 3.19 -5.11 -11.73
C ASP A 61 2.57 -4.50 -12.98
N ARG A 62 2.77 -3.19 -13.17
CA ARG A 62 2.49 -2.48 -14.43
C ARG A 62 1.06 -2.62 -14.94
N ILE A 63 0.07 -2.61 -14.04
CA ILE A 63 -1.34 -2.53 -14.46
C ILE A 63 -1.55 -1.17 -15.15
N LYS A 64 -2.02 -1.20 -16.40
CA LYS A 64 -2.38 0.03 -17.12
C LYS A 64 -3.75 0.50 -16.65
N TRP A 65 -3.81 1.74 -16.16
CA TRP A 65 -5.06 2.40 -15.79
C TRP A 65 -5.11 3.79 -16.44
N SER A 66 -5.77 3.87 -17.60
CA SER A 66 -5.75 5.08 -18.44
C SER A 66 -4.31 5.50 -18.79
N VAL A 67 -3.91 6.73 -18.43
CA VAL A 67 -2.55 7.27 -18.63
C VAL A 67 -1.57 6.92 -17.51
N TYR A 68 -2.02 6.17 -16.51
CA TYR A 68 -1.21 5.78 -15.35
C TYR A 68 -0.82 4.30 -15.38
N MET A 69 0.25 3.99 -14.65
CA MET A 69 0.68 2.63 -14.33
C MET A 69 0.53 2.41 -12.83
N VAL A 70 -0.03 1.26 -12.45
CA VAL A 70 -0.30 0.91 -11.06
C VAL A 70 0.48 -0.34 -10.67
N GLU A 71 1.10 -0.31 -9.50
CA GLU A 71 1.76 -1.42 -8.84
C GLU A 71 1.14 -1.63 -7.45
N PHE A 72 0.93 -2.89 -7.06
CA PHE A 72 0.57 -3.23 -5.69
C PHE A 72 1.60 -4.20 -5.11
N ARG A 73 1.98 -3.97 -3.86
CA ARG A 73 2.80 -4.88 -3.06
C ARG A 73 2.09 -5.22 -1.76
N CYS A 74 2.14 -6.49 -1.38
CA CYS A 74 1.45 -7.04 -0.23
C CYS A 74 2.43 -7.64 0.78
N CYS A 75 2.14 -7.51 2.08
CA CYS A 75 2.91 -8.15 3.15
C CYS A 75 2.04 -8.52 4.36
N ARG A 76 2.47 -9.52 5.13
CA ARG A 76 1.76 -10.02 6.33
C ARG A 76 2.68 -10.47 7.48
N GLY A 77 3.99 -10.21 7.36
CA GLY A 77 5.00 -10.85 8.22
C GLY A 77 5.18 -10.22 9.60
N TYR A 78 4.96 -8.91 9.72
CA TYR A 78 5.23 -8.12 10.93
C TYR A 78 4.49 -6.77 10.86
N ASP A 79 4.34 -6.10 12.01
CA ASP A 79 3.69 -4.80 12.11
C ASP A 79 4.36 -3.75 11.24
N PHE A 80 3.54 -2.95 10.56
CA PHE A 80 3.92 -1.88 9.63
C PHE A 80 4.82 -2.33 8.48
N CYS A 81 4.76 -3.61 8.08
CA CYS A 81 5.59 -4.13 6.98
C CYS A 81 5.42 -3.37 5.65
N ASN A 82 4.30 -2.67 5.46
CA ASN A 82 4.04 -1.88 4.26
C ASN A 82 4.71 -0.50 4.23
N GLU A 83 5.40 -0.09 5.30
CA GLU A 83 6.24 1.13 5.29
C GLU A 83 7.55 0.93 4.51
N LEU A 84 8.00 -0.32 4.35
CA LEU A 84 9.28 -0.70 3.74
C LEU A 84 9.15 -1.36 2.36
N LEU A 85 7.90 -1.62 1.92
CA LEU A 85 7.62 -2.08 0.57
C LEU A 85 7.96 -1.00 -0.46
#